data_AF-A0A838EWW6-F1
#
_entry.id   AF-A0A838EWW6-F1
#
_cell.length_a   1.000
_cell.length_b   1.000
_cell.length_c   1.000
_cell.angle_alpha   90.00
_cell.angle_beta   90.00
_cell.angle_gamma   90.00
#
_symmetry.space_group_name_H-M   'P 1'
#
loop_
_entity.id
_entity.type
_entity.pdbx_description
1 polymer ?
#
loop_
_entity_poly.entity_id
_entity_poly.type
_entity_poly.pdbx_seq_one_letter_code
_entity_poly.pdbx_strand_id
1 'polypeptide(L)' 'MGVKIICKNQRAGYDYFLEEKYECGISLLGTEVKSMRQGKGIINDA' A
#
# COMPACT_ATOMS: atom_id res chain seq x y z
N MET A 1 -5.06 -9.56 -17.10
CA MET A 1 -3.90 -9.17 -16.27
C MET A 1 -4.10 -7.73 -15.88
N GLY A 2 -4.34 -7.44 -14.60
CA GLY A 2 -4.61 -6.09 -14.11
C GLY A 2 -3.89 -5.86 -12.80
N VAL A 3 -3.50 -4.63 -12.53
CA VAL A 3 -2.91 -4.22 -11.26
C VAL A 3 -3.97 -4.41 -10.18
N LYS A 4 -3.80 -5.39 -9.31
CA LYS A 4 -4.67 -5.58 -8.13
C LYS A 4 -4.17 -4.66 -7.03
N ILE A 5 -5.00 -3.71 -6.63
CA ILE A 5 -4.73 -2.89 -5.44
C ILE A 5 -4.78 -3.82 -4.22
N ILE A 6 -3.64 -4.00 -3.57
CA ILE A 6 -3.51 -4.89 -2.41
C ILE A 6 -3.86 -4.16 -1.12
N CYS A 7 -3.40 -2.91 -0.99
CA CYS A 7 -3.58 -2.09 0.20
C CYS A 7 -3.88 -0.65 -0.23
N LYS A 8 -4.75 0.03 0.51
CA LYS A 8 -5.03 1.46 0.35
C LYS A 8 -5.17 2.07 1.74
N ASN A 9 -4.38 3.10 2.04
CA ASN A 9 -4.56 3.87 3.27
C ASN A 9 -5.71 4.85 3.06
N GLN A 10 -6.87 4.57 3.66
CA GLN A 10 -8.03 5.46 3.60
C GLN A 10 -7.85 6.68 4.52
N ARG A 11 -7.20 6.49 5.66
CA ARG A 11 -7.00 7.51 6.69
C ARG A 11 -6.16 8.69 6.19
N ALA A 12 -5.13 8.42 5.37
CA ALA A 12 -4.31 9.47 4.76
C ALA A 12 -5.12 10.49 3.93
N GLY A 13 -6.24 10.07 3.33
CA GLY A 13 -7.11 10.99 2.58
C GLY A 13 -8.08 11.80 3.43
N TYR A 14 -8.26 11.45 4.71
CA TYR A 14 -9.06 12.21 5.67
C TYR A 14 -8.20 13.15 6.51
N ASP A 15 -7.03 12.67 6.94
CA ASP A 15 -6.16 13.37 7.89
C ASP A 15 -5.20 14.37 7.20
N TYR A 16 -4.91 14.18 5.90
CA TYR A 16 -3.95 15.00 5.16
C TYR A 16 -4.50 15.48 3.80
N PHE A 17 -3.99 16.62 3.34
CA PHE A 17 -4.20 17.08 1.97
C PHE A 17 -3.10 16.54 1.06
N LEU A 18 -3.49 15.70 0.10
CA LEU A 18 -2.58 15.09 -0.89
C LEU A 18 -2.45 16.02 -2.10
N GLU A 19 -1.34 16.75 -2.23
CA GLU A 19 -1.09 17.63 -3.38
C GLU A 19 -0.71 16.84 -4.64
N GLU A 20 0.24 15.91 -4.53
CA GLU A 20 0.76 15.14 -5.65
C GLU A 20 0.82 13.64 -5.33
N LYS A 21 0.67 12.82 -6.37
CA LYS A 21 0.76 11.36 -6.30
C LYS A 21 2.02 10.90 -6.99
N TYR A 22 2.81 10.11 -6.26
CA TYR A 22 4.05 9.53 -6.75
C TYR A 22 3.89 8.02 -6.91
N GLU A 23 4.49 7.48 -7.97
CA GLU A 23 4.64 6.04 -8.16
C GLU A 23 6.00 5.60 -7.65
N CYS A 24 6.01 4.67 -6.69
CA CYS A 24 7.22 4.14 -6.08
C CYS A 24 7.23 2.61 -6.15
N GLY A 25 8.41 2.03 -6.29
CA GLY A 25 8.64 0.59 -6.20
C GLY A 25 9.39 0.25 -4.93
N ILE A 26 8.91 -0.74 -4.16
CA ILE A 26 9.61 -1.32 -3.01
C ILE A 26 9.93 -2.78 -3.32
N SER A 27 11.19 -3.18 -3.09
CA SER A 27 11.60 -4.57 -3.18
C SER A 27 11.28 -5.27 -1.87
N LEU A 28 10.26 -6.13 -1.89
CA LEU A 28 9.83 -6.92 -0.74
C LEU A 28 10.53 -8.29 -0.70
N LEU A 29 10.70 -8.83 0.51
CA LEU A 29 11.20 -10.17 0.74
C LEU A 29 10.08 -11.21 0.56
N GLY A 30 10.45 -12.45 0.25
CA GLY A 30 9.50 -13.49 -0.18
C GLY A 30 8.34 -13.77 0.80
N THR A 31 8.53 -13.58 2.10
CA THR A 31 7.49 -13.71 3.13
C THR A 31 6.51 -12.53 3.09
N GLU A 32 6.99 -11.32 2.88
CA GLU A 32 6.18 -10.09 2.78
C GLU A 32 5.29 -10.14 1.53
N VAL A 33 5.82 -10.63 0.41
CA VAL A 33 5.03 -10.84 -0.83
C VAL A 33 3.86 -11.81 -0.58
N LYS A 34 4.07 -12.88 0.21
CA LYS A 34 3.00 -13.82 0.56
C LYS A 34 1.92 -13.14 1.41
N SER A 35 2.31 -12.38 2.44
CA SER A 35 1.39 -11.66 3.32
C SER A 35 0.57 -10.60 2.57
N MET A 36 1.22 -9.85 1.66
CA MET A 36 0.55 -8.88 0.80
C MET A 36 -0.47 -9.57 -0.12
N ARG A 37 -0.12 -10.68 -0.78
CA ARG A 37 -1.09 -11.44 -1.60
C ARG A 37 -2.29 -11.97 -0.82
N GLN A 38 -2.11 -12.26 0.47
CA GLN A 38 -3.19 -12.67 1.38
C GLN A 38 -4.06 -11.51 1.88
N GLY A 39 -3.77 -10.26 1.50
CA GLY A 39 -4.53 -9.09 1.93
C GLY A 39 -4.28 -8.67 3.38
N LYS A 40 -3.15 -9.10 3.98
CA LYS A 40 -2.78 -8.78 5.37
C LYS A 40 -1.94 -7.51 5.51
N GLY A 41 -1.72 -6.77 4.43
CA GLY A 41 -0.99 -5.51 4.48
C GLY A 41 -1.87 -4.42 5.05
N ILE A 42 -1.42 -3.78 6.12
CA ILE A 42 -2.07 -2.60 6.69
C ILE A 42 -1.03 -1.50 6.68
N ILE A 43 -1.36 -0.38 6.04
CA ILE A 43 -0.55 0.83 6.06
C ILE A 43 -1.20 1.75 7.08
N ASN A 44 -0.77 1.60 8.34
CA ASN A 44 -1.07 2.51 9.44
C ASN A 44 0.17 3.36 9.71
N ASP A 45 -0.02 4.47 10.43
CA ASP A 45 0.99 5.49 10.77
C ASP A 45 2.42 4.98 11.02
N ALA A 46 3.39 5.81 10.65
CA ALA A 46 4.81 5.70 10.99
C ALA A 46 5.19 6.79 12.01
#